data_AF-A0A3Q4MU14-F1
#
_entry.id   AF-A0A3Q4MU14-F1
#
_cell.length_a   1.000
_cell.length_b   1.000
_cell.length_c   1.000
_cell.angle_alpha   90.00
_cell.angle_beta   90.00
_cell.angle_gamma   90.00
#
_symmetry.space_group_name_H-M   'P 1'
#
loop_
_entity.id
_entity.type
_entity.pdbx_description
1 polymer ?
#
loop_
_entity_poly.entity_id
_entity_poly.type
_entity_poly.pdbx_seq_one_letter_code
_entity_poly.pdbx_strand_id
1 'polypeptide(L)'
;MSSHVKLRKERVSVVDYDIQIKEVRSQLVDQLKVLDLQLEQKNQQLQDLTDYLRRRGEIESEYARSLEKLAERFTSRIKSSFQSSKFVKEPSSNSVSQAWLTLLSQTRQESRDHNGLSESCSNFLTQPLTHCVEYTQRLAKKSKDICIQLQDGLLKVTTELQAVREKPTTQNVFRLLSTQRKALLFVAVCRHGEHTTSTTQTMSVQRGS
;
A
#
# COMPACT_ATOMS: atom_id res chain seq x y z
N MET A 1 38.83 2.92 42.80
CA MET A 1 37.97 1.87 42.18
C MET A 1 37.05 2.44 41.08
N SER A 2 37.56 3.05 40.01
CA SER A 2 36.72 3.75 38.98
C SER A 2 36.99 3.31 37.53
N SER A 3 37.89 2.34 37.30
CA SER A 3 38.23 1.86 35.96
C SER A 3 37.10 1.08 35.28
N HIS A 4 36.22 0.43 36.04
CA HIS A 4 35.14 -0.41 35.50
C HIS A 4 33.96 0.37 34.91
N VAL A 5 33.68 1.58 35.39
CA VAL A 5 32.48 2.35 34.96
C VAL A 5 32.70 3.02 33.60
N LYS A 6 33.94 3.41 33.26
CA LYS A 6 34.28 4.09 31.99
C LYS A 6 34.37 3.12 30.80
N LEU A 7 34.93 1.92 31.00
CA LEU A 7 34.88 0.84 30.01
C LEU A 7 33.44 0.41 29.69
N ARG A 8 32.55 0.45 30.70
CA ARG A 8 31.12 0.15 30.52
C ARG A 8 30.44 1.17 29.61
N LYS A 9 30.77 2.46 29.69
CA LYS A 9 30.13 3.53 28.89
C LYS A 9 30.56 3.56 27.41
N GLU A 10 31.82 3.19 27.12
CA GLU A 10 32.32 3.04 25.74
C GLU A 10 31.78 1.75 25.08
N ARG A 11 31.60 0.68 25.88
CA ARG A 11 30.97 -0.57 25.43
C ARG A 11 29.46 -0.40 25.21
N VAL A 12 28.79 0.44 26.01
CA VAL A 12 27.36 0.80 25.84
C VAL A 12 27.13 1.54 24.51
N SER A 13 27.98 2.50 24.11
CA SER A 13 27.77 3.22 22.83
C SER A 13 28.06 2.40 21.57
N VAL A 14 28.81 1.30 21.68
CA VAL A 14 28.98 0.33 20.58
C VAL A 14 27.75 -0.57 20.48
N VAL A 15 27.27 -1.06 21.62
CA VAL A 15 26.03 -1.87 21.72
C VAL A 15 24.80 -1.09 21.23
N ASP A 16 24.71 0.20 21.52
CA ASP A 16 23.60 1.06 21.06
C ASP A 16 23.55 1.18 19.52
N TYR A 17 24.71 1.18 18.86
CA TYR A 17 24.81 1.28 17.40
C TYR A 17 24.47 -0.02 16.69
N ASP A 18 24.94 -1.16 17.20
CA ASP A 18 24.56 -2.47 16.66
C ASP A 18 23.05 -2.71 16.79
N ILE A 19 22.44 -2.21 17.88
CA ILE A 19 20.98 -2.22 18.06
C ILE A 19 20.31 -1.34 16.99
N GLN A 20 20.76 -0.10 16.80
CA GLN A 20 20.19 0.80 15.77
C GLN A 20 20.30 0.22 14.36
N ILE A 21 21.42 -0.43 14.00
CA ILE A 21 21.58 -1.07 12.69
C ILE A 21 20.58 -2.23 12.51
N LYS A 22 20.35 -3.01 13.57
CA LYS A 22 19.34 -4.08 13.56
C LYS A 22 17.92 -3.53 13.45
N GLU A 23 17.61 -2.43 14.13
CA GLU A 23 16.33 -1.75 14.02
C GLU A 23 16.08 -1.23 12.61
N VAL A 24 17.08 -0.57 11.98
CA VAL A 24 16.98 -0.13 10.58
C VAL A 24 16.72 -1.32 9.67
N ARG A 25 17.49 -2.41 9.78
CA ARG A 25 17.27 -3.63 8.99
C ARG A 25 15.86 -4.19 9.19
N SER A 26 15.36 -4.23 10.43
CA SER A 26 14.00 -4.68 10.74
C SER A 26 12.95 -3.81 10.05
N GLN A 27 13.07 -2.48 10.16
CA GLN A 27 12.15 -1.53 9.52
C GLN A 27 12.13 -1.67 8.00
N LEU A 28 13.30 -1.88 7.37
CA LEU A 28 13.40 -2.10 5.93
C LEU A 28 12.66 -3.39 5.49
N VAL A 29 12.78 -4.46 6.27
CA VAL A 29 12.03 -5.70 6.04
C VAL A 29 10.54 -5.47 6.22
N ASP A 30 10.13 -4.74 7.25
CA ASP A 30 8.71 -4.44 7.50
C ASP A 30 8.10 -3.56 6.40
N GLN A 31 8.87 -2.63 5.81
CA GLN A 31 8.44 -1.88 4.62
C GLN A 31 8.10 -2.80 3.43
N LEU A 32 8.93 -3.83 3.18
CA LEU A 32 8.65 -4.79 2.11
C LEU A 32 7.38 -5.61 2.40
N LYS A 33 7.16 -6.00 3.67
CA LYS A 33 5.92 -6.68 4.07
C LYS A 33 4.69 -5.81 3.84
N VAL A 34 4.78 -4.50 4.09
CA VAL A 34 3.67 -3.57 3.83
C VAL A 34 3.36 -3.50 2.34
N LEU A 35 4.38 -3.45 1.47
CA LEU A 35 4.17 -3.49 0.01
C LEU A 35 3.50 -4.79 -0.44
N ASP A 36 3.95 -5.93 0.08
CA ASP A 36 3.35 -7.23 -0.22
C ASP A 36 1.89 -7.30 0.26
N LEU A 37 1.59 -6.78 1.46
CA LEU A 37 0.22 -6.70 1.97
C LEU A 37 -0.68 -5.78 1.13
N GLN A 38 -0.16 -4.63 0.70
CA GLN A 38 -0.90 -3.71 -0.17
C GLN A 38 -1.21 -4.34 -1.53
N LEU A 39 -0.26 -5.09 -2.09
CA LEU A 39 -0.47 -5.84 -3.33
C LEU A 39 -1.57 -6.90 -3.16
N GLU A 40 -1.52 -7.67 -2.07
CA GLU A 40 -2.52 -8.69 -1.77
C GLU A 40 -3.92 -8.08 -1.64
N GLN A 41 -4.05 -6.99 -0.87
CA GLN A 41 -5.32 -6.27 -0.73
C GLN A 41 -5.85 -5.76 -2.07
N LYS A 42 -4.97 -5.25 -2.95
CA LYS A 42 -5.36 -4.77 -4.28
C LYS A 42 -5.81 -5.91 -5.19
N ASN A 43 -5.11 -7.04 -5.17
CA ASN A 43 -5.50 -8.23 -5.92
C ASN A 43 -6.85 -8.77 -5.44
N GLN A 44 -7.08 -8.84 -4.13
CA GLN A 44 -8.38 -9.25 -3.58
C GLN A 44 -9.50 -8.33 -4.05
N GLN A 45 -9.31 -7.00 -4.00
CA GLN A 45 -10.31 -6.04 -4.49
C GLN A 45 -10.64 -6.22 -5.97
N LEU A 46 -9.63 -6.47 -6.81
CA LEU A 46 -9.83 -6.70 -8.25
C LEU A 46 -10.54 -8.04 -8.51
N GLN A 47 -10.23 -9.06 -7.71
CA GLN A 47 -10.88 -10.36 -7.78
C GLN A 47 -12.36 -10.27 -7.40
N ASP A 48 -12.66 -9.64 -6.26
CA ASP A 48 -14.04 -9.45 -5.78
C ASP A 48 -14.90 -8.71 -6.81
N LEU A 49 -14.34 -7.69 -7.45
CA LEU A 49 -15.02 -6.94 -8.50
C LEU A 49 -15.26 -7.80 -9.75
N THR A 50 -14.29 -8.63 -10.13
CA THR A 50 -14.42 -9.56 -11.26
C THR A 50 -15.52 -10.59 -11.00
N ASP A 51 -15.54 -11.18 -9.80
CA ASP A 51 -16.58 -12.14 -9.40
C ASP A 51 -17.96 -11.50 -9.33
N TYR A 52 -18.06 -10.25 -8.83
CA TYR A 52 -19.30 -9.49 -8.85
C TYR A 52 -19.82 -9.28 -10.27
N LEU A 53 -18.96 -8.84 -11.21
CA LEU A 53 -19.35 -8.62 -12.60
C LEU A 53 -19.80 -9.90 -13.28
N ARG A 54 -19.09 -11.01 -13.05
CA ARG A 54 -19.50 -12.32 -13.57
C ARG A 54 -20.87 -12.71 -13.03
N ARG A 55 -21.09 -12.61 -11.71
CA ARG A 55 -22.37 -12.96 -11.11
C ARG A 55 -23.50 -12.06 -11.60
N ARG A 56 -23.22 -10.76 -11.76
CA ARG A 56 -24.17 -9.80 -12.34
C ARG A 56 -24.53 -10.19 -13.78
N GLY A 57 -23.55 -10.54 -14.62
CA GLY A 57 -23.77 -10.99 -15.99
C GLY A 57 -24.67 -12.23 -16.07
N GLU A 58 -24.43 -13.23 -15.20
CA GLU A 58 -25.28 -14.43 -15.12
C GLU A 58 -26.75 -14.10 -14.81
N ILE A 59 -26.99 -13.17 -13.87
CA ILE A 59 -28.34 -12.72 -13.50
C ILE A 59 -29.02 -12.00 -14.67
N GLU A 60 -28.32 -11.06 -15.32
CA GLU A 60 -28.84 -10.33 -16.48
C GLU A 60 -29.19 -11.29 -17.63
N SER A 61 -28.36 -12.30 -17.89
CA SER A 61 -28.61 -13.34 -18.90
C SER A 61 -29.82 -14.22 -18.55
N GLU A 62 -29.99 -14.58 -17.28
CA GLU A 62 -31.16 -15.33 -16.81
C GLU A 62 -32.46 -14.52 -16.95
N TYR A 63 -32.41 -13.22 -16.64
CA TYR A 63 -33.55 -12.33 -16.81
C TYR A 63 -33.92 -12.16 -18.30
N ALA A 64 -32.93 -11.93 -19.17
CA ALA A 64 -33.12 -11.89 -20.63
C ALA A 64 -33.81 -13.16 -21.16
N ARG A 65 -33.30 -14.36 -20.79
CA ARG A 65 -33.90 -15.64 -21.19
C ARG A 65 -35.34 -15.80 -20.69
N SER A 66 -35.64 -15.31 -19.50
CA SER A 66 -37.00 -15.35 -18.92
C SER A 66 -37.97 -14.45 -19.69
N LEU A 67 -37.53 -13.24 -20.07
CA LEU A 67 -38.31 -12.31 -20.91
C LEU A 67 -38.56 -12.88 -22.32
N GLU A 68 -37.54 -13.48 -22.95
CA GLU A 68 -37.71 -14.10 -24.27
C GLU A 68 -38.72 -15.25 -24.21
N LYS A 69 -38.62 -16.12 -23.20
CA LYS A 69 -39.56 -17.22 -22.99
C LYS A 69 -40.99 -16.73 -22.77
N LEU A 70 -41.16 -15.63 -22.04
CA LEU A 70 -42.45 -14.98 -21.84
C LEU A 70 -43.03 -14.48 -23.17
N ALA A 71 -42.25 -13.72 -23.93
CA ALA A 71 -42.67 -13.18 -25.22
C ALA A 71 -43.03 -14.29 -26.23
N GLU A 72 -42.24 -15.36 -26.29
CA GLU A 72 -42.45 -16.49 -27.21
C GLU A 72 -43.74 -17.27 -26.90
N ARG A 73 -44.00 -17.52 -25.62
CA ARG A 73 -45.22 -18.22 -25.15
C ARG A 73 -46.49 -17.50 -25.60
N PHE A 74 -46.52 -16.18 -25.45
CA PHE A 74 -47.70 -15.38 -25.80
C PHE A 74 -47.79 -15.01 -27.28
N THR A 75 -46.65 -14.95 -27.99
CA THR A 75 -46.62 -14.81 -29.46
C THR A 75 -47.25 -16.04 -30.12
N SER A 76 -46.93 -17.25 -29.65
CA SER A 76 -47.45 -18.50 -30.20
C SER A 76 -48.96 -18.64 -30.02
N ARG A 77 -49.49 -18.18 -28.87
CA ARG A 77 -50.94 -18.17 -28.56
C ARG A 77 -51.71 -17.23 -29.50
N ILE A 78 -51.13 -16.08 -29.84
CA ILE A 78 -51.71 -15.14 -30.81
C ILE A 78 -51.73 -15.75 -32.21
N LYS A 79 -50.60 -16.26 -32.71
CA LYS A 79 -50.56 -16.86 -34.05
C LYS A 79 -51.62 -17.95 -34.22
N SER A 80 -51.83 -18.77 -33.20
CA SER A 80 -52.89 -19.80 -33.17
C SER A 80 -54.31 -19.21 -33.13
N SER A 81 -54.57 -18.21 -32.29
CA SER A 81 -55.90 -17.59 -32.16
C SER A 81 -56.30 -16.78 -33.41
N PHE A 82 -55.37 -16.06 -34.03
CA PHE A 82 -55.65 -15.22 -35.20
C PHE A 82 -55.72 -16.03 -36.50
N GLN A 83 -54.96 -17.15 -36.65
CA GLN A 83 -55.13 -18.07 -37.79
C GLN A 83 -56.49 -18.81 -37.78
N SER A 84 -57.03 -19.07 -36.58
CA SER A 84 -58.32 -19.74 -36.42
C SER A 84 -59.49 -18.85 -36.85
N SER A 85 -59.32 -17.52 -36.76
CA SER A 85 -60.33 -16.53 -37.17
C SER A 85 -60.13 -16.14 -38.63
N LYS A 86 -60.58 -16.99 -39.57
CA LYS A 86 -60.55 -16.73 -41.03
C LYS A 86 -61.36 -15.49 -41.49
N PHE A 87 -62.02 -14.75 -40.59
CA PHE A 87 -62.99 -13.70 -40.93
C PHE A 87 -62.61 -12.26 -40.56
N VAL A 88 -61.46 -12.00 -39.94
CA VAL A 88 -61.06 -10.60 -39.59
C VAL A 88 -59.99 -10.10 -40.56
N LYS A 89 -60.43 -9.76 -41.78
CA LYS A 89 -59.66 -8.98 -42.74
C LYS A 89 -59.80 -7.50 -42.43
N GLU A 90 -59.26 -7.04 -41.30
CA GLU A 90 -58.90 -5.63 -41.17
C GLU A 90 -57.76 -5.50 -40.16
N PRO A 91 -56.49 -5.37 -40.63
CA PRO A 91 -55.33 -5.24 -39.76
C PRO A 91 -55.34 -3.99 -38.86
N SER A 92 -56.20 -3.01 -39.15
CA SER A 92 -56.14 -1.67 -38.57
C SER A 92 -57.14 -1.36 -37.44
N SER A 93 -58.09 -2.26 -37.13
CA SER A 93 -59.28 -1.86 -36.35
C SER A 93 -59.35 -2.32 -34.88
N ASN A 94 -58.43 -3.14 -34.37
CA ASN A 94 -58.49 -3.57 -32.97
C ASN A 94 -57.29 -3.05 -32.16
N SER A 95 -57.48 -1.92 -31.49
CA SER A 95 -56.47 -1.22 -30.67
C SER A 95 -55.86 -2.14 -29.60
N VAL A 96 -56.62 -3.10 -29.08
CA VAL A 96 -56.16 -4.07 -28.08
C VAL A 96 -55.13 -5.04 -28.69
N SER A 97 -55.37 -5.53 -29.90
CA SER A 97 -54.43 -6.41 -30.61
C SER A 97 -53.11 -5.70 -30.91
N GLN A 98 -53.19 -4.43 -31.29
CA GLN A 98 -52.00 -3.60 -31.54
C GLN A 98 -51.22 -3.34 -30.25
N ALA A 99 -51.91 -2.93 -29.17
CA ALA A 99 -51.29 -2.74 -27.85
C ALA A 99 -50.57 -4.02 -27.38
N TRP A 100 -51.18 -5.19 -27.60
CA TRP A 100 -50.56 -6.46 -27.24
C TRP A 100 -49.30 -6.76 -28.07
N LEU A 101 -49.33 -6.55 -29.39
CA LEU A 101 -48.15 -6.73 -30.24
C LEU A 101 -47.02 -5.78 -29.84
N THR A 102 -47.35 -4.53 -29.51
CA THR A 102 -46.39 -3.55 -28.97
C THR A 102 -45.77 -4.03 -27.67
N LEU A 103 -46.57 -4.53 -26.71
CA LEU A 103 -46.06 -5.07 -25.43
C LEU A 103 -45.11 -6.26 -25.63
N LEU A 104 -45.45 -7.19 -26.54
CA LEU A 104 -44.56 -8.31 -26.87
C LEU A 104 -43.26 -7.84 -27.51
N SER A 105 -43.32 -6.80 -28.36
CA SER A 105 -42.14 -6.19 -28.97
C SER A 105 -41.23 -5.54 -27.91
N GLN A 106 -41.83 -4.79 -26.98
CA GLN A 106 -41.12 -4.17 -25.85
C GLN A 106 -40.47 -5.22 -24.95
N THR A 107 -41.17 -6.29 -24.60
CA THR A 107 -40.62 -7.40 -23.80
C THR A 107 -39.39 -8.03 -24.48
N ARG A 108 -39.44 -8.21 -25.80
CA ARG A 108 -38.28 -8.69 -26.57
C ARG A 108 -37.15 -7.68 -26.66
N GLN A 109 -37.47 -6.39 -26.68
CA GLN A 109 -36.44 -5.35 -26.62
C GLN A 109 -35.74 -5.36 -25.27
N GLU A 110 -36.47 -5.41 -24.16
CA GLU A 110 -35.89 -5.55 -22.82
C GLU A 110 -35.02 -6.81 -22.71
N SER A 111 -35.48 -7.95 -23.24
CA SER A 111 -34.67 -9.18 -23.35
C SER A 111 -33.31 -8.93 -24.03
N ARG A 112 -33.31 -8.24 -25.18
CA ARG A 112 -32.07 -7.88 -25.90
C ARG A 112 -31.19 -6.93 -25.09
N ASP A 113 -31.78 -5.93 -24.45
CA ASP A 113 -31.06 -4.95 -23.65
C ASP A 113 -30.36 -5.65 -22.47
N HIS A 114 -31.07 -6.50 -21.72
CA HIS A 114 -30.50 -7.30 -20.64
C HIS A 114 -29.41 -8.26 -21.11
N ASN A 115 -29.56 -8.86 -22.29
CA ASN A 115 -28.50 -9.69 -22.86
C ASN A 115 -27.24 -8.85 -23.20
N GLY A 116 -27.42 -7.63 -23.71
CA GLY A 116 -26.32 -6.68 -23.92
C GLY A 116 -25.64 -6.24 -22.62
N LEU A 117 -26.40 -6.04 -21.54
CA LEU A 117 -25.84 -5.81 -20.19
C LEU A 117 -25.05 -7.01 -19.68
N SER A 118 -25.55 -8.23 -19.89
CA SER A 118 -24.84 -9.47 -19.54
C SER A 118 -23.48 -9.57 -20.24
N GLU A 119 -23.46 -9.30 -21.54
CA GLU A 119 -22.25 -9.33 -22.36
C GLU A 119 -21.26 -8.22 -21.94
N SER A 120 -21.79 -7.04 -21.61
CA SER A 120 -21.04 -5.93 -21.01
C SER A 120 -20.35 -6.32 -19.71
N CYS A 121 -21.08 -6.96 -18.78
CA CYS A 121 -20.52 -7.39 -17.50
C CYS A 121 -19.50 -8.52 -17.66
N SER A 122 -19.79 -9.49 -18.52
CA SER A 122 -18.97 -10.70 -18.64
C SER A 122 -17.69 -10.47 -19.45
N ASN A 123 -17.75 -9.65 -20.50
CA ASN A 123 -16.66 -9.50 -21.46
C ASN A 123 -16.05 -8.09 -21.41
N PHE A 124 -16.85 -7.06 -21.66
CA PHE A 124 -16.34 -5.70 -21.88
C PHE A 124 -15.76 -5.06 -20.61
N LEU A 125 -16.39 -5.26 -19.46
CA LEU A 125 -15.93 -4.72 -18.19
C LEU A 125 -14.85 -5.59 -17.54
N THR A 126 -14.83 -6.90 -17.81
CA THR A 126 -13.81 -7.82 -17.29
C THR A 126 -12.44 -7.59 -17.90
N GLN A 127 -12.35 -7.29 -19.20
CA GLN A 127 -11.07 -7.11 -19.89
C GLN A 127 -10.18 -5.98 -19.30
N PRO A 128 -10.71 -4.76 -19.02
CA PRO A 128 -9.97 -3.73 -18.31
C PRO A 128 -9.47 -4.18 -16.93
N LEU A 129 -10.23 -4.99 -16.19
CA LEU A 129 -9.81 -5.49 -14.88
C LEU A 129 -8.63 -6.45 -15.00
N THR A 130 -8.63 -7.34 -15.98
CA THR A 130 -7.48 -8.20 -16.27
C THR A 130 -6.22 -7.37 -16.53
N HIS A 131 -6.32 -6.32 -17.34
CA HIS A 131 -5.20 -5.41 -17.58
C HIS A 131 -4.77 -4.66 -16.31
N CYS A 132 -5.70 -4.26 -15.45
CA CYS A 132 -5.40 -3.65 -14.16
C CYS A 132 -4.64 -4.63 -13.24
N VAL A 133 -5.01 -5.91 -13.21
CA VAL A 133 -4.28 -6.96 -12.45
C VAL A 133 -2.84 -7.08 -12.95
N GLU A 134 -2.66 -7.26 -14.26
CA GLU A 134 -1.33 -7.37 -14.88
C GLU A 134 -0.46 -6.13 -14.64
N TYR A 135 -1.06 -4.94 -14.76
CA TYR A 135 -0.38 -3.68 -14.52
C TYR A 135 0.03 -3.54 -13.05
N THR A 136 -0.87 -3.85 -12.12
CA THR A 136 -0.62 -3.80 -10.67
C THR A 136 0.53 -4.72 -10.28
N GLN A 137 0.54 -5.96 -10.80
CA GLN A 137 1.61 -6.92 -10.55
C GLN A 137 2.97 -6.42 -11.08
N ARG A 138 3.00 -5.87 -12.29
CA ARG A 138 4.23 -5.31 -12.88
C ARG A 138 4.75 -4.11 -12.09
N LEU A 139 3.84 -3.22 -11.69
CA LEU A 139 4.20 -2.03 -10.92
C LEU A 139 4.73 -2.42 -9.53
N ALA A 140 4.08 -3.36 -8.85
CA ALA A 140 4.52 -3.86 -7.56
C ALA A 140 5.91 -4.51 -7.63
N LYS A 141 6.16 -5.32 -8.67
CA LYS A 141 7.50 -5.88 -8.92
C LYS A 141 8.54 -4.78 -9.08
N LYS A 142 8.29 -3.79 -9.94
CA LYS A 142 9.21 -2.66 -10.15
C LYS A 142 9.44 -1.86 -8.87
N SER A 143 8.40 -1.63 -8.07
CA SER A 143 8.50 -0.94 -6.79
C SER A 143 9.38 -1.73 -5.82
N LYS A 144 9.18 -3.05 -5.72
CA LYS A 144 9.95 -3.93 -4.86
C LYS A 144 11.43 -3.96 -5.27
N ASP A 145 11.72 -4.04 -6.56
CA ASP A 145 13.09 -4.02 -7.09
C ASP A 145 13.82 -2.72 -6.72
N ILE A 146 13.15 -1.56 -6.86
CA ILE A 146 13.70 -0.26 -6.46
C ILE A 146 13.93 -0.21 -4.94
N CYS A 147 12.97 -0.68 -4.14
CA CYS A 147 13.12 -0.73 -2.69
C CYS A 147 14.32 -1.59 -2.28
N ILE A 148 14.47 -2.78 -2.85
CA ILE A 148 15.61 -3.67 -2.58
C ILE A 148 16.93 -2.98 -2.96
N GLN A 149 17.01 -2.36 -4.14
CA GLN A 149 18.21 -1.64 -4.56
C GLN A 149 18.60 -0.50 -3.59
N LEU A 150 17.62 0.27 -3.11
CA LEU A 150 17.85 1.33 -2.13
C LEU A 150 18.27 0.77 -0.76
N GLN A 151 17.64 -0.32 -0.33
CA GLN A 151 17.96 -1.01 0.92
C GLN A 151 19.37 -1.58 0.90
N ASP A 152 19.78 -2.21 -0.21
CA ASP A 152 21.15 -2.72 -0.40
C ASP A 152 22.18 -1.58 -0.36
N GLY A 153 21.89 -0.45 -1.02
CA GLY A 153 22.72 0.74 -0.97
C GLY A 153 22.89 1.29 0.45
N LEU A 154 21.80 1.40 1.20
CA LEU A 154 21.80 1.85 2.59
C LEU A 154 22.58 0.89 3.50
N LEU A 155 22.39 -0.41 3.30
CA LEU A 155 23.05 -1.46 4.07
C LEU A 155 24.57 -1.45 3.83
N LYS A 156 24.98 -1.26 2.56
CA LYS A 156 26.38 -1.13 2.18
C LYS A 156 27.03 0.05 2.91
N VAL A 157 26.44 1.25 2.81
CA VAL A 157 26.96 2.45 3.48
C VAL A 157 27.02 2.26 5.00
N THR A 158 26.01 1.65 5.58
CA THR A 158 25.95 1.36 7.03
C THR A 158 27.06 0.40 7.46
N THR A 159 27.32 -0.64 6.66
CA THR A 159 28.38 -1.63 6.90
C THR A 159 29.77 -1.00 6.74
N GLU A 160 29.96 -0.14 5.73
CA GLU A 160 31.22 0.60 5.52
C GLU A 160 31.51 1.55 6.68
N LEU A 161 30.49 2.28 7.17
CA LEU A 161 30.61 3.14 8.35
C LEU A 161 30.97 2.34 9.61
N GLN A 162 30.33 1.18 9.81
CA GLN A 162 30.65 0.26 10.91
C GLN A 162 32.11 -0.21 10.82
N ALA A 163 32.56 -0.66 9.64
CA ALA A 163 33.93 -1.09 9.42
C ALA A 163 34.95 0.04 9.69
N VAL A 164 34.68 1.27 9.24
CA VAL A 164 35.56 2.43 9.51
C VAL A 164 35.66 2.74 11.00
N ARG A 165 34.55 2.63 11.74
CA ARG A 165 34.52 2.83 13.19
C ARG A 165 35.29 1.74 13.94
N GLU A 166 35.19 0.50 13.50
CA GLU A 166 35.86 -0.65 14.13
C GLU A 166 37.37 -0.67 13.89
N LYS A 167 37.89 0.07 12.90
CA LYS A 167 39.33 0.18 12.64
C LYS A 167 40.08 0.65 13.90
N PRO A 168 41.14 -0.08 14.33
CA PRO A 168 41.91 0.25 15.53
C PRO A 168 42.50 1.67 15.49
N THR A 169 42.97 2.11 14.32
CA THR A 169 43.47 3.47 14.10
C THR A 169 42.42 4.54 14.38
N THR A 170 41.19 4.36 13.88
CA THR A 170 40.06 5.27 14.14
C THR A 170 39.72 5.34 15.63
N GLN A 171 39.64 4.17 16.29
CA GLN A 171 39.38 4.10 17.74
C GLN A 171 40.50 4.77 18.56
N ASN A 172 41.76 4.55 18.18
CA ASN A 172 42.92 5.14 18.85
C ASN A 172 42.93 6.66 18.73
N VAL A 173 42.64 7.21 17.55
CA VAL A 173 42.51 8.67 17.33
C VAL A 173 41.39 9.25 18.20
N PHE A 174 40.21 8.61 18.22
CA PHE A 174 39.11 9.05 19.07
C PHE A 174 39.46 9.03 20.56
N ARG A 175 40.14 7.97 21.02
CA ARG A 175 40.63 7.88 22.41
C ARG A 175 41.63 8.98 22.73
N LEU A 176 42.58 9.27 21.83
CA LEU A 176 43.57 10.31 22.00
C LEU A 176 42.91 11.70 22.13
N LEU A 177 42.02 12.05 21.20
CA LEU A 177 41.26 13.31 21.23
C LEU A 177 40.42 13.44 22.51
N SER A 178 39.78 12.34 22.95
CA SER A 178 39.02 12.34 24.20
C SER A 178 39.92 12.59 25.42
N THR A 179 41.17 12.12 25.38
CA THR A 179 42.14 12.26 26.46
C THR A 179 42.69 13.69 26.48
N GLN A 180 43.04 14.25 25.32
CA GLN A 180 43.43 15.66 25.21
C GLN A 180 42.33 16.60 25.69
N ARG A 181 41.07 16.37 25.30
CA ARG A 181 39.95 17.18 25.76
C ARG A 181 39.79 17.16 27.29
N LYS A 182 39.93 15.98 27.92
CA LYS A 182 39.90 15.85 29.38
C LYS A 182 41.07 16.60 30.05
N ALA A 183 42.26 16.51 29.47
CA ALA A 183 43.44 17.22 29.97
C ALA A 183 43.27 18.75 29.88
N LEU A 184 42.77 19.26 28.75
CA LEU A 184 42.43 20.67 28.58
C LEU A 184 41.38 21.14 29.58
N LEU A 185 40.33 20.35 29.82
CA LEU A 185 39.31 20.66 30.82
C LEU A 185 39.92 20.73 32.23
N PHE A 186 40.81 19.80 32.57
CA PHE A 186 41.49 19.77 33.85
C PHE A 186 42.36 21.02 34.05
N VAL A 187 43.16 21.38 33.05
CA VAL A 187 43.98 22.60 33.08
C VAL A 187 43.13 23.86 33.24
N ALA A 188 42.00 23.93 32.53
CA ALA A 188 41.06 25.06 32.65
C ALA A 188 40.46 25.17 34.07
N VAL A 189 40.07 24.05 34.66
CA VAL A 189 39.55 24.00 36.04
C VAL A 189 40.62 24.38 37.06
N CYS A 190 41.85 23.88 36.93
CA CYS A 190 42.97 24.27 37.80
C CYS A 190 43.26 25.77 37.74
N ARG A 191 43.31 26.35 36.54
CA ARG A 191 43.49 27.81 36.37
C ARG A 191 42.35 28.61 37.01
N HIS A 192 41.09 28.18 36.86
CA HIS A 192 39.98 28.85 37.54
C HIS A 192 40.05 28.73 39.08
N GLY A 193 40.49 27.57 39.59
CA GLY A 193 40.72 27.39 41.03
C GLY A 193 41.76 28.37 41.59
N GLU A 194 42.89 28.54 40.91
CA GLU A 194 43.95 29.48 41.30
C GLU A 194 43.49 30.94 41.33
N HIS A 195 42.66 31.36 40.36
CA HIS A 195 42.07 32.71 40.36
C HIS A 195 41.09 32.94 41.52
N THR A 196 40.28 31.94 41.91
CA THR A 196 39.34 32.07 43.03
C THR A 196 40.03 32.09 44.41
N THR A 197 41.15 31.38 44.59
CA THR A 197 41.96 31.46 45.81
C THR A 197 42.73 32.77 45.92
N SER A 198 43.18 33.33 44.80
CA SER A 198 43.92 34.60 44.78
C SER A 198 43.01 35.80 45.08
N THR A 199 41.76 35.82 44.59
CA THR A 199 40.77 36.87 44.92
C THR A 199 40.27 36.78 46.37
N THR A 200 40.18 35.58 46.95
CA THR A 200 39.78 35.42 48.36
C THR A 200 40.89 35.89 49.32
N GLN A 201 42.17 35.66 48.98
CA GLN A 201 43.30 36.19 49.77
C GLN A 201 43.45 37.71 49.68
N THR A 202 43.02 38.36 48.59
CA THR A 202 43.07 39.83 48.49
C THR A 202 41.93 40.53 49.23
N MET A 203 40.75 39.91 49.37
CA MET A 203 39.64 40.51 50.13
C MET A 203 39.76 40.37 51.66
N SER A 204 40.57 39.44 52.18
CA SER A 204 40.82 39.31 53.63
C SER A 204 41.87 40.28 54.19
N VAL A 205 42.61 41.01 53.34
CA VAL A 205 43.67 41.95 53.77
C VAL A 205 43.15 43.40 53.96
N GLN A 206 41.89 43.68 53.62
CA GLN A 206 41.31 45.04 53.65
C GLN A 206 40.27 45.31 54.77
N ARG A 207 40.11 44.42 55.77
CA ARG A 207 39.27 44.67 56.97
C ARG A 207 40.03 44.43 58.26
N GLY A 208 41.09 45.21 58.46
CA GLY A 208 41.92 45.17 59.67
C GLY A 208 42.72 46.46 59.84
N SER A 209 42.04 47.59 59.87
CA SER A 209 42.51 48.88 60.42
C SER A 209 41.29 49.68 60.84
#